data_AF-A0A843B8C6-F1
#
_entry.id   AF-A0A843B8C6-F1
#
_cell.length_a   1.000
_cell.length_b   1.000
_cell.length_c   1.000
_cell.angle_alpha   90.00
_cell.angle_beta   90.00
_cell.angle_gamma   90.00
#
_symmetry.space_group_name_H-M   'P 1'
#
loop_
_entity.id
_entity.type
_entity.pdbx_description
1 polymer ?
#
loop_
_entity_poly.entity_id
_entity_poly.type
_entity_poly.pdbx_seq_one_letter_code
_entity_poly.pdbx_strand_id
1 'polypeptide(L)'
;IAGEGAAAAAAAAAQIAGVSKVIHADGASLKDGLAENVAAQVLAIAGNYSHILFPSTASGKNVAPRVAAKLDVAQISDITKVDAPDTFERPIYAGNAIATVQSADAVKVITVRTTGFDAAAATGGSAQVETAAAVTDSGKSAFVGREVTKSERPELTAAKIIVSGGRALGSAEKFTEVMSPLADKLGAAIGASRAAVDAGYAPNDLQVG
;
A
#
# COMPACT_ATOMS: atom_id res chain seq x y z
N ILE A 1 -3.52 4.87 12.56
CA ILE A 1 -4.15 3.53 12.47
C ILE A 1 -5.66 3.71 12.50
N ALA A 2 -6.34 3.36 11.42
CA ALA A 2 -7.78 3.51 11.25
C ALA A 2 -8.38 2.13 10.91
N GLY A 3 -9.42 1.70 11.60
CA GLY A 3 -10.05 0.39 11.38
C GLY A 3 -11.07 0.04 12.47
N GLU A 4 -11.55 -1.21 12.49
CA GLU A 4 -12.35 -1.77 13.59
C GLU A 4 -11.51 -2.79 14.36
N GLY A 5 -11.41 -2.66 15.68
CA GLY A 5 -10.60 -3.55 16.51
C GLY A 5 -9.09 -3.45 16.24
N ALA A 6 -8.61 -2.26 15.87
CA ALA A 6 -7.25 -2.04 15.38
C ALA A 6 -6.22 -1.70 16.48
N ALA A 7 -6.56 -1.88 17.75
CA ALA A 7 -5.71 -1.53 18.89
C ALA A 7 -4.34 -2.24 18.86
N ALA A 8 -4.30 -3.52 18.50
CA ALA A 8 -3.05 -4.28 18.40
C ALA A 8 -2.13 -3.72 17.30
N ALA A 9 -2.70 -3.30 16.16
CA ALA A 9 -1.94 -2.65 15.09
C ALA A 9 -1.43 -1.26 15.51
N ALA A 10 -2.20 -0.51 16.29
CA ALA A 10 -1.77 0.76 16.88
C ALA A 10 -0.59 0.57 17.85
N ALA A 11 -0.67 -0.45 18.72
CA ALA A 11 0.42 -0.79 19.62
C ALA A 11 1.69 -1.22 18.87
N ALA A 12 1.56 -2.05 17.83
CA ALA A 12 2.68 -2.45 16.99
C ALA A 12 3.31 -1.26 16.26
N ALA A 13 2.49 -0.36 15.70
CA ALA A 13 2.98 0.85 15.04
C ALA A 13 3.76 1.77 15.99
N ALA A 14 3.41 1.80 17.27
CA ALA A 14 4.10 2.61 18.26
C ALA A 14 5.51 2.13 18.59
N GLN A 15 5.83 0.87 18.27
CA GLN A 15 7.15 0.28 18.46
C GLN A 15 8.10 0.54 17.28
N ILE A 16 7.60 1.06 16.16
CA ILE A 16 8.43 1.30 14.96
C ILE A 16 9.38 2.47 15.23
N ALA A 17 10.67 2.24 14.98
CA ALA A 17 11.69 3.27 15.12
C ALA A 17 11.38 4.49 14.21
N GLY A 18 11.46 5.70 14.77
CA GLY A 18 11.19 6.95 14.06
C GLY A 18 9.73 7.41 14.07
N VAL A 19 8.78 6.57 14.52
CA VAL A 19 7.40 7.02 14.76
C VAL A 19 7.36 7.82 16.07
N SER A 20 6.90 9.07 16.00
CA SER A 20 6.79 9.96 17.16
C SER A 20 5.44 9.87 17.86
N LYS A 21 4.37 9.63 17.10
CA LYS A 21 2.99 9.54 17.58
C LYS A 21 2.18 8.60 16.69
N VAL A 22 1.30 7.81 17.31
CA VAL A 22 0.31 6.99 16.61
C VAL A 22 -1.08 7.53 16.93
N ILE A 23 -1.80 7.95 15.90
CA ILE A 23 -3.22 8.31 16.03
C ILE A 23 -4.06 7.08 15.74
N HIS A 24 -4.88 6.63 16.68
CA HIS A 24 -5.75 5.46 16.57
C HIS A 24 -7.21 5.90 16.47
N ALA A 25 -7.85 5.64 15.33
CA ALA A 25 -9.28 5.82 15.12
C ALA A 25 -9.93 4.43 14.96
N ASP A 26 -10.71 4.02 15.96
CA ASP A 26 -11.40 2.74 15.97
C ASP A 26 -12.89 2.91 15.74
N GLY A 27 -13.45 2.25 14.73
CA GLY A 27 -14.88 2.30 14.44
C GLY A 27 -15.31 1.46 13.24
N ALA A 28 -16.56 0.99 13.28
CA ALA A 28 -17.14 0.12 12.25
C ALA A 28 -17.14 0.75 10.85
N SER A 29 -17.25 2.08 10.74
CA SER A 29 -17.17 2.83 9.48
C SER A 29 -15.81 2.68 8.76
N LEU A 30 -14.76 2.30 9.50
CA LEU A 30 -13.39 2.15 9.00
C LEU A 30 -13.01 0.69 8.76
N LYS A 31 -13.87 -0.28 9.10
CA LYS A 31 -13.62 -1.73 9.05
C LYS A 31 -13.01 -2.20 7.73
N ASP A 32 -13.68 -1.88 6.62
CA ASP A 32 -13.31 -2.40 5.29
C ASP A 32 -12.39 -1.47 4.50
N GLY A 33 -12.00 -0.34 5.09
CA GLY A 33 -11.10 0.63 4.46
C GLY A 33 -11.69 1.32 3.24
N LEU A 34 -13.01 1.57 3.23
CA LEU A 34 -13.68 2.28 2.11
C LEU A 34 -13.10 3.68 1.92
N ALA A 35 -12.86 4.05 0.66
CA ALA A 35 -12.16 5.26 0.27
C ALA A 35 -12.76 6.52 0.89
N GLU A 36 -14.11 6.59 0.90
CA GLU A 36 -14.86 7.71 1.44
C GLU A 36 -14.56 7.96 2.91
N ASN A 37 -14.61 6.89 3.70
CA ASN A 37 -14.49 6.96 5.16
C ASN A 37 -13.03 7.15 5.56
N VAL A 38 -12.10 6.43 4.92
CA VAL A 38 -10.67 6.59 5.22
C VAL A 38 -10.18 7.98 4.81
N ALA A 39 -10.59 8.51 3.65
CA ALA A 39 -10.23 9.87 3.26
C ALA A 39 -10.82 10.91 4.22
N ALA A 40 -12.07 10.75 4.65
CA ALA A 40 -12.69 11.63 5.65
C ALA A 40 -11.92 11.60 6.99
N GLN A 41 -11.48 10.41 7.43
CA GLN A 41 -10.68 10.26 8.64
C GLN A 41 -9.32 10.97 8.53
N VAL A 42 -8.65 10.87 7.37
CA VAL A 42 -7.39 11.59 7.13
C VAL A 42 -7.63 13.10 7.14
N LEU A 43 -8.67 13.58 6.46
CA LEU A 43 -9.00 15.00 6.38
C LEU A 43 -9.33 15.61 7.74
N ALA A 44 -9.92 14.85 8.66
CA ALA A 44 -10.23 15.29 10.02
C ALA A 44 -8.98 15.72 10.82
N ILE A 45 -7.78 15.24 10.44
CA ILE A 45 -6.51 15.57 11.10
C ILE A 45 -5.50 16.26 10.19
N ALA A 46 -5.76 16.33 8.88
CA ALA A 46 -4.83 16.79 7.85
C ALA A 46 -4.27 18.20 8.11
N GLY A 47 -5.06 19.10 8.69
CA GLY A 47 -4.65 20.48 8.97
C GLY A 47 -3.45 20.61 9.93
N ASN A 48 -3.10 19.54 10.64
CA ASN A 48 -1.94 19.50 11.54
C ASN A 48 -0.64 19.09 10.83
N TYR A 49 -0.68 18.78 9.53
CA TYR A 49 0.43 18.18 8.81
C TYR A 49 0.71 18.88 7.47
N SER A 50 1.99 19.09 7.17
CA SER A 50 2.46 19.57 5.86
C SER A 50 2.70 18.45 4.84
N HIS A 51 2.76 17.19 5.30
CA HIS A 51 3.01 16.02 4.46
C HIS A 51 2.09 14.88 4.87
N ILE A 52 1.39 14.30 3.91
CA ILE A 52 0.48 13.17 4.10
C ILE A 52 0.91 12.06 3.14
N LEU A 53 1.53 11.03 3.69
CA LEU A 53 2.11 9.94 2.91
C LEU A 53 1.24 8.68 3.04
N PHE A 54 1.10 7.98 1.93
CA PHE A 54 0.46 6.68 1.84
C PHE A 54 1.45 5.68 1.23
N PRO A 55 1.47 4.41 1.64
CA PRO A 55 2.18 3.40 0.85
C PRO A 55 1.49 3.25 -0.51
N SER A 56 2.26 3.03 -1.58
CA SER A 56 1.76 2.90 -2.97
C SER A 56 1.06 1.55 -3.24
N THR A 57 0.26 1.09 -2.27
CA THR A 57 -0.60 -0.11 -2.34
C THR A 57 -1.93 0.22 -3.03
N ALA A 58 -2.76 -0.81 -3.29
CA ALA A 58 -4.11 -0.60 -3.83
C ALA A 58 -4.94 0.37 -2.97
N SER A 59 -4.90 0.23 -1.64
CA SER A 59 -5.62 1.13 -0.72
C SER A 59 -5.05 2.55 -0.73
N GLY A 60 -3.72 2.70 -0.69
CA GLY A 60 -3.09 4.03 -0.73
C GLY A 60 -3.36 4.78 -2.04
N LYS A 61 -3.28 4.08 -3.18
CA LYS A 61 -3.62 4.65 -4.51
C LYS A 61 -5.10 4.97 -4.66
N ASN A 62 -5.96 4.31 -3.89
CA ASN A 62 -7.41 4.56 -3.90
C ASN A 62 -7.78 5.76 -2.99
N VAL A 63 -7.12 5.94 -1.85
CA VAL A 63 -7.42 7.00 -0.86
C VAL A 63 -6.68 8.31 -1.14
N ALA A 64 -5.38 8.26 -1.45
CA ALA A 64 -4.52 9.45 -1.51
C ALA A 64 -5.01 10.52 -2.53
N PRO A 65 -5.42 10.16 -3.77
CA PRO A 65 -5.92 11.16 -4.71
C PRO A 65 -7.20 11.84 -4.24
N ARG A 66 -8.04 11.13 -3.49
CA ARG A 66 -9.27 11.70 -2.90
C ARG A 66 -8.95 12.72 -1.81
N VAL A 67 -7.96 12.43 -0.97
CA VAL A 67 -7.48 13.38 0.05
C VAL A 67 -6.87 14.62 -0.60
N ALA A 68 -6.00 14.44 -1.60
CA ALA A 68 -5.38 15.54 -2.34
C ALA A 68 -6.43 16.46 -2.99
N ALA A 69 -7.41 15.89 -3.68
CA ALA A 69 -8.50 16.64 -4.30
C ALA A 69 -9.37 17.40 -3.28
N LYS A 70 -9.51 16.89 -2.06
CA LYS A 70 -10.28 17.57 -0.99
C LYS A 70 -9.49 18.69 -0.32
N LEU A 71 -8.17 18.64 -0.37
CA LEU A 71 -7.27 19.70 0.10
C LEU A 71 -6.92 20.71 -0.99
N ASP A 72 -7.38 20.50 -2.23
CA ASP A 72 -7.05 21.31 -3.41
C ASP A 72 -5.54 21.39 -3.68
N VAL A 73 -4.87 20.22 -3.64
CA VAL A 73 -3.43 20.09 -3.91
C VAL A 73 -3.16 18.96 -4.91
N ALA A 74 -2.00 19.00 -5.56
CA ALA A 74 -1.56 17.92 -6.43
C ALA A 74 -1.17 16.67 -5.63
N GLN A 75 -1.47 15.49 -6.17
CA GLN A 75 -1.02 14.22 -5.61
C GLN A 75 0.26 13.76 -6.33
N ILE A 76 1.32 13.48 -5.57
CA ILE A 76 2.59 12.99 -6.11
C ILE A 76 2.62 11.46 -5.96
N SER A 77 2.47 10.76 -7.08
CA SER A 77 2.35 9.30 -7.05
C SER A 77 3.69 8.57 -7.06
N ASP A 78 3.79 7.55 -6.22
CA ASP A 78 4.78 6.48 -6.32
C ASP A 78 6.24 6.95 -6.27
N ILE A 79 6.56 7.83 -5.32
CA ILE A 79 7.93 8.35 -5.16
C ILE A 79 8.90 7.23 -4.80
N THR A 80 10.11 7.33 -5.33
CA THR A 80 11.24 6.43 -5.05
C THR A 80 12.35 7.11 -4.28
N LYS A 81 12.33 8.44 -4.18
CA LYS A 81 13.34 9.22 -3.46
C LYS A 81 12.77 10.56 -3.00
N VAL A 82 13.31 11.05 -1.88
CA VAL A 82 13.05 12.38 -1.34
C VAL A 82 14.37 13.15 -1.39
N ASP A 83 14.47 14.16 -2.26
CA ASP A 83 15.66 15.01 -2.36
C ASP A 83 15.59 16.19 -1.38
N ALA A 84 14.40 16.75 -1.20
CA ALA A 84 14.12 17.85 -0.28
C ALA A 84 12.67 17.76 0.23
N PRO A 85 12.27 18.56 1.25
CA PRO A 85 10.90 18.54 1.76
C PRO A 85 9.81 18.79 0.71
N ASP A 86 10.12 19.46 -0.39
CA ASP A 86 9.17 19.74 -1.48
C ASP A 86 9.55 19.08 -2.82
N THR A 87 10.62 18.28 -2.86
CA THR A 87 11.22 17.76 -4.10
C THR A 87 11.43 16.25 -4.03
N PHE A 88 10.87 15.53 -5.00
CA PHE A 88 10.78 14.07 -5.00
C PHE A 88 11.11 13.48 -6.37
N GLU A 89 11.70 12.29 -6.40
CA GLU A 89 11.87 11.53 -7.65
C GLU A 89 10.80 10.44 -7.76
N ARG A 90 10.30 10.25 -8.98
CA ARG A 90 9.36 9.17 -9.29
C ARG A 90 9.59 8.57 -10.69
N PRO A 91 9.39 7.26 -10.86
CA PRO A 91 9.43 6.63 -12.17
C PRO A 91 8.21 7.03 -13.02
N ILE A 92 8.46 7.28 -14.30
CA ILE A 92 7.46 7.49 -15.35
C ILE A 92 7.77 6.59 -16.54
N TYR A 93 6.84 6.49 -17.50
CA TYR A 93 7.00 5.62 -18.68
C TYR A 93 7.39 4.18 -18.32
N ALA A 94 6.66 3.57 -17.39
CA ALA A 94 6.93 2.22 -16.87
C ALA A 94 8.36 2.04 -16.31
N GLY A 95 8.92 3.11 -15.72
CA GLY A 95 10.26 3.09 -15.11
C GLY A 95 11.40 3.43 -16.05
N ASN A 96 11.14 3.70 -17.34
CA ASN A 96 12.18 4.04 -18.32
C ASN A 96 12.76 5.46 -18.14
N ALA A 97 12.08 6.32 -17.39
CA ALA A 97 12.59 7.63 -17.02
C ALA A 97 12.24 7.96 -15.57
N ILE A 98 13.13 8.71 -14.91
CA ILE A 98 12.93 9.23 -13.56
C ILE A 98 12.65 10.72 -13.67
N ALA A 99 11.53 11.16 -13.12
CA ALA A 99 11.16 12.57 -13.06
C ALA A 99 11.40 13.10 -11.64
N THR A 100 12.16 14.20 -11.54
CA THR A 100 12.25 15.01 -10.33
C THR A 100 11.12 16.04 -10.35
N VAL A 101 10.27 16.02 -9.33
CA VAL A 101 9.08 16.88 -9.20
C VAL A 101 9.20 17.71 -7.93
N GLN A 102 9.14 19.02 -8.09
CA GLN A 102 9.01 19.96 -6.98
C GLN A 102 7.55 20.43 -6.85
N SER A 103 6.98 20.35 -5.66
CA SER A 103 5.61 20.80 -5.37
C SER A 103 5.59 22.14 -4.66
N ALA A 104 4.85 23.09 -5.23
CA ALA A 104 4.61 24.39 -4.62
C ALA A 104 3.43 24.37 -3.61
N ASP A 105 2.70 23.26 -3.49
CA ASP A 105 1.53 23.16 -2.62
C ASP A 105 1.93 23.20 -1.14
N ALA A 106 1.08 23.80 -0.30
CA ALA A 106 1.34 23.89 1.14
C ALA A 106 1.39 22.51 1.81
N VAL A 107 0.53 21.59 1.36
CA VAL A 107 0.45 20.20 1.84
C VAL A 107 0.85 19.25 0.73
N LYS A 108 1.81 18.36 1.00
CA LYS A 108 2.27 17.34 0.05
C LYS A 108 1.51 16.05 0.30
N VAL A 109 0.64 15.67 -0.63
CA VAL A 109 -0.04 14.36 -0.58
C VAL A 109 0.67 13.38 -1.51
N ILE A 110 1.26 12.34 -0.95
CA ILE A 110 2.23 11.50 -1.65
C ILE A 110 1.89 10.01 -1.48
N THR A 111 2.05 9.21 -2.54
CA THR A 111 2.19 7.75 -2.39
C THR A 111 3.66 7.34 -2.53
N VAL A 112 4.12 6.46 -1.66
CA VAL A 112 5.53 6.04 -1.57
C VAL A 112 5.69 4.62 -2.11
N ARG A 113 6.59 4.43 -3.08
CA ARG A 113 6.95 3.09 -3.54
C ARG A 113 7.71 2.38 -2.42
N THR A 114 7.08 1.39 -1.80
CA THR A 114 7.63 0.71 -0.61
C THR A 114 8.94 -0.01 -0.88
N THR A 115 9.18 -0.50 -2.10
CA THR A 115 10.45 -1.12 -2.49
C THR A 115 11.58 -0.12 -2.77
N GLY A 116 11.29 1.17 -2.80
CA GLY A 116 12.30 2.22 -2.99
C GLY A 116 12.99 2.66 -1.69
N PHE A 117 12.53 2.18 -0.54
CA PHE A 117 13.03 2.58 0.77
C PHE A 117 13.19 1.35 1.67
N ASP A 118 14.23 1.34 2.49
CA ASP A 118 14.39 0.31 3.53
C ASP A 118 13.31 0.45 4.60
N ALA A 119 12.78 -0.67 5.06
CA ALA A 119 11.83 -0.68 6.16
C ALA A 119 12.53 -0.22 7.45
N ALA A 120 11.88 0.69 8.19
CA ALA A 120 12.31 1.04 9.54
C ALA A 120 12.25 -0.18 10.47
N ALA A 121 13.08 -0.20 11.51
CA ALA A 121 13.04 -1.26 12.52
C ALA A 121 11.64 -1.33 13.15
N ALA A 122 11.05 -2.52 13.13
CA ALA A 122 9.70 -2.75 13.67
C ALA A 122 9.61 -2.57 15.20
N THR A 123 10.75 -2.55 15.88
CA THR A 123 10.89 -2.35 17.32
C THR A 123 11.96 -1.29 17.61
N GLY A 124 11.96 -0.76 18.85
CA GLY A 124 12.90 0.26 19.30
C GLY A 124 12.35 1.69 19.28
N GLY A 125 11.12 1.88 18.77
CA GLY A 125 10.32 3.09 18.96
C GLY A 125 9.49 3.04 20.25
N SER A 126 8.98 4.20 20.66
CA SER A 126 8.16 4.36 21.86
C SER A 126 7.12 5.48 21.68
N ALA A 127 6.44 5.49 20.54
CA ALA A 127 5.48 6.54 20.21
C ALA A 127 4.27 6.53 21.16
N GLN A 128 3.75 7.71 21.49
CA GLN A 128 2.48 7.80 22.21
C GLN A 128 1.33 7.40 21.27
N VAL A 129 0.41 6.56 21.75
CA VAL A 129 -0.85 6.26 21.06
C VAL A 129 -1.93 7.22 21.56
N GLU A 130 -2.49 8.02 20.66
CA GLU A 130 -3.59 8.94 20.93
C GLU A 130 -4.86 8.46 20.21
N THR A 131 -5.97 8.44 20.93
CA THR A 131 -7.27 8.08 20.36
C THR A 131 -7.89 9.27 19.62
N ALA A 132 -8.34 9.04 18.40
CA ALA A 132 -9.19 9.95 17.65
C ALA A 132 -10.58 9.32 17.47
N ALA A 133 -11.62 10.17 17.45
CA ALA A 133 -12.95 9.70 17.10
C ALA A 133 -12.96 9.20 15.65
N ALA A 134 -13.54 8.01 15.44
CA ALA A 134 -13.80 7.51 14.11
C ALA A 134 -14.88 8.37 13.43
N VAL A 135 -14.65 8.70 12.16
CA VAL A 135 -15.67 9.38 11.34
C VAL A 135 -16.90 8.50 11.17
N THR A 136 -18.06 9.11 10.98
CA THR A 136 -19.29 8.39 10.62
C THR A 136 -19.17 7.81 9.23
N ASP A 137 -19.87 6.70 8.97
CA ASP A 137 -19.97 6.15 7.63
C ASP A 137 -20.61 7.17 6.67
N SER A 138 -19.99 7.35 5.50
CA SER A 138 -20.50 8.27 4.49
C SER A 138 -21.76 7.74 3.80
N GLY A 139 -22.01 6.42 3.83
CA GLY A 139 -23.17 5.79 3.20
C GLY A 139 -23.22 5.91 1.67
N LYS A 140 -22.08 6.20 1.02
CA LYS A 140 -21.98 6.41 -0.43
C LYS A 140 -21.63 5.13 -1.19
N SER A 141 -20.93 4.24 -0.50
CA SER A 141 -20.50 2.93 -0.96
C SER A 141 -20.74 1.94 0.18
N ALA A 142 -20.90 0.66 -0.16
CA ALA A 142 -21.07 -0.40 0.82
C ALA A 142 -20.14 -1.56 0.47
N PHE A 143 -19.52 -2.15 1.49
CA PHE A 143 -18.76 -3.38 1.31
C PHE A 143 -19.74 -4.56 1.19
N VAL A 144 -19.71 -5.26 0.05
CA VAL A 144 -20.57 -6.44 -0.20
C VAL A 144 -19.83 -7.75 0.06
N GLY A 145 -18.53 -7.80 -0.23
CA GLY A 145 -17.71 -8.98 -0.03
C GLY A 145 -16.31 -8.84 -0.63
N ARG A 146 -15.42 -9.76 -0.27
CA ARG A 146 -14.07 -9.88 -0.83
C ARG A 146 -13.68 -11.34 -0.92
N GLU A 147 -13.12 -11.72 -2.06
CA GLU A 147 -12.42 -12.99 -2.21
C GLU A 147 -10.94 -12.76 -1.89
N VAL A 148 -10.40 -13.54 -0.96
CA VAL A 148 -9.02 -13.42 -0.50
C VAL A 148 -8.28 -14.69 -0.86
N THR A 149 -7.28 -14.59 -1.74
CA THR A 149 -6.35 -15.68 -2.03
C THR A 149 -5.56 -16.00 -0.76
N LYS A 150 -5.71 -17.21 -0.24
CA LYS A 150 -4.87 -17.71 0.85
C LYS A 150 -3.62 -18.35 0.25
N SER A 151 -2.46 -17.84 0.63
CA SER A 151 -1.16 -18.42 0.26
C SER A 151 -0.34 -18.65 1.52
N GLU A 152 0.23 -19.84 1.64
CA GLU A 152 1.25 -20.13 2.67
C GLU A 152 2.65 -19.64 2.25
N ARG A 153 2.80 -19.17 1.01
CA ARG A 153 4.06 -18.66 0.46
C ARG A 153 4.29 -17.21 0.89
N PRO A 154 5.55 -16.75 0.89
CA PRO A 154 5.86 -15.35 1.12
C PRO A 154 5.01 -14.43 0.22
N GLU A 155 4.59 -13.30 0.79
CA GLU A 155 3.84 -12.29 0.06
C GLU A 155 4.71 -11.69 -1.04
N LEU A 156 4.14 -11.51 -2.24
CA LEU A 156 4.88 -11.20 -3.48
C LEU A 156 5.65 -9.87 -3.39
N THR A 157 5.07 -8.83 -2.78
CA THR A 157 5.71 -7.51 -2.64
C THR A 157 6.81 -7.46 -1.57
N ALA A 158 6.81 -8.41 -0.62
CA ALA A 158 7.80 -8.51 0.45
C ALA A 158 8.83 -9.63 0.25
N ALA A 159 8.68 -10.49 -0.77
CA ALA A 159 9.54 -11.64 -0.99
C ALA A 159 10.94 -11.26 -1.47
N LYS A 160 11.97 -11.93 -0.93
CA LYS A 160 13.37 -11.75 -1.36
C LYS A 160 13.67 -12.40 -2.71
N ILE A 161 12.96 -13.49 -3.01
CA ILE A 161 13.11 -14.26 -4.25
C ILE A 161 11.72 -14.43 -4.83
N ILE A 162 11.58 -14.19 -6.13
CA ILE A 162 10.32 -14.34 -6.87
C ILE A 162 10.60 -15.26 -8.07
N VAL A 163 9.80 -16.30 -8.22
CA VAL A 163 9.80 -17.16 -9.40
C VAL A 163 8.59 -16.77 -10.24
N SER A 164 8.82 -16.21 -11.44
CA SER A 164 7.73 -15.69 -12.28
C SER A 164 7.48 -16.55 -13.53
N GLY A 165 6.21 -16.90 -13.74
CA GLY A 165 5.77 -17.75 -14.85
C GLY A 165 5.02 -16.96 -15.92
N GLY A 166 5.18 -17.39 -17.17
CA GLY A 166 4.58 -16.74 -18.34
C GLY A 166 3.65 -17.66 -19.14
N ARG A 167 3.09 -17.12 -20.22
CA ARG A 167 2.23 -17.88 -21.16
C ARG A 167 2.90 -19.13 -21.74
N ALA A 168 4.24 -19.16 -21.79
CA ALA A 168 4.99 -20.31 -22.29
C ALA A 168 4.77 -21.61 -21.50
N LEU A 169 4.23 -21.53 -20.27
CA LEU A 169 3.88 -22.70 -19.46
C LEU A 169 2.66 -23.47 -20.01
N GLY A 170 1.87 -22.88 -20.90
CA GLY A 170 0.86 -23.56 -21.71
C GLY A 170 -0.45 -23.93 -21.00
N SER A 171 -0.45 -24.13 -19.68
CA SER A 171 -1.67 -24.37 -18.90
C SER A 171 -1.50 -24.02 -17.41
N ALA A 172 -2.62 -23.97 -16.67
CA ALA A 172 -2.61 -23.76 -15.21
C ALA A 172 -1.96 -24.94 -14.46
N GLU A 173 -2.16 -26.16 -14.96
CA GLU A 173 -1.56 -27.38 -14.39
C GLU A 173 -0.04 -27.32 -14.54
N LYS A 174 0.45 -27.00 -15.74
CA LYS A 174 1.90 -26.88 -15.99
C LYS A 174 2.52 -25.69 -15.26
N PHE A 175 1.78 -24.60 -15.11
CA PHE A 175 2.21 -23.49 -14.26
C PHE A 175 2.45 -23.98 -12.83
N THR A 176 1.47 -24.66 -12.23
CA THR A 176 1.60 -25.16 -10.86
C THR A 176 2.70 -26.22 -10.71
N GLU A 177 2.76 -27.17 -11.66
CA GLU A 177 3.73 -28.28 -11.68
C GLU A 177 5.18 -27.79 -11.70
N VAL A 178 5.47 -26.76 -12.49
CA VAL A 178 6.84 -26.23 -12.65
C VAL A 178 7.17 -25.19 -11.60
N MET A 179 6.23 -24.27 -11.34
CA MET A 179 6.50 -23.09 -10.51
C MET A 179 6.57 -23.43 -9.02
N SER A 180 5.67 -24.27 -8.52
CA SER A 180 5.56 -24.55 -7.08
C SER A 180 6.81 -25.22 -6.52
N PRO A 181 7.35 -26.32 -7.09
CA PRO A 181 8.52 -26.98 -6.53
C PRO A 181 9.76 -26.09 -6.52
N LEU A 182 9.93 -25.25 -7.55
CA LEU A 182 11.03 -24.31 -7.63
C LEU A 182 10.89 -23.19 -6.59
N ALA A 183 9.69 -22.61 -6.46
CA ALA A 183 9.43 -21.58 -5.47
C ALA A 183 9.62 -22.11 -4.04
N ASP A 184 9.10 -23.30 -3.74
CA ASP A 184 9.20 -23.92 -2.42
C ASP A 184 10.67 -24.25 -2.08
N LYS A 185 11.45 -24.73 -3.05
CA LYS A 185 12.88 -25.02 -2.85
C LYS A 185 13.70 -23.77 -2.56
N LEU A 186 13.30 -22.63 -3.10
CA LEU A 186 13.98 -21.34 -2.93
C LEU A 186 13.40 -20.51 -1.77
N GLY A 187 12.30 -20.93 -1.16
CA GLY A 187 11.55 -20.10 -0.21
C GLY A 187 11.05 -18.81 -0.86
N ALA A 188 10.66 -18.88 -2.13
CA ALA A 188 10.30 -17.74 -2.98
C ALA A 188 8.78 -17.53 -3.06
N ALA A 189 8.37 -16.30 -3.41
CA ALA A 189 7.02 -16.05 -3.88
C ALA A 189 6.86 -16.45 -5.36
N ILE A 190 5.63 -16.65 -5.80
CA ILE A 190 5.28 -16.93 -7.20
C ILE A 190 4.70 -15.67 -7.83
N GLY A 191 5.21 -15.28 -9.00
CA GLY A 191 4.64 -14.22 -9.83
C GLY A 191 4.16 -14.73 -11.19
N ALA A 192 3.40 -13.91 -11.90
CA ALA A 192 2.85 -14.22 -13.21
C ALA A 192 2.91 -13.02 -14.15
N SER A 193 3.14 -13.27 -15.44
CA SER A 193 2.93 -12.24 -16.48
C SER A 193 1.44 -11.99 -16.73
N ARG A 194 1.07 -10.81 -17.24
CA ARG A 194 -0.30 -10.52 -17.72
C ARG A 194 -0.83 -11.61 -18.67
N ALA A 195 0.01 -12.08 -19.59
CA ALA A 195 -0.39 -13.10 -20.56
C ALA A 195 -0.71 -14.47 -19.93
N ALA A 196 -0.16 -14.79 -18.76
CA ALA A 196 -0.48 -16.00 -18.01
C ALA A 196 -1.80 -15.82 -17.23
N VAL A 197 -2.03 -14.63 -16.67
CA VAL A 197 -3.29 -14.28 -15.99
C VAL A 197 -4.46 -14.26 -16.97
N ASP A 198 -4.31 -13.57 -18.10
CA ASP A 198 -5.33 -13.47 -19.14
C ASP A 198 -5.69 -14.87 -19.72
N ALA A 199 -4.75 -15.82 -19.69
CA ALA A 199 -4.95 -17.20 -20.13
C ALA A 199 -5.49 -18.14 -19.03
N GLY A 200 -5.72 -17.63 -17.81
CA GLY A 200 -6.26 -18.39 -16.69
C GLY A 200 -5.24 -19.31 -15.99
N TYR A 201 -3.93 -19.11 -16.19
CA TYR A 201 -2.90 -19.97 -15.59
C TYR A 201 -2.62 -19.61 -14.14
N ALA A 202 -2.82 -18.34 -13.79
CA ALA A 202 -2.57 -17.78 -12.47
C ALA A 202 -3.59 -16.67 -12.17
N PRO A 203 -3.95 -16.44 -10.90
CA PRO A 203 -4.81 -15.34 -10.51
C PRO A 203 -4.11 -13.97 -10.66
N ASN A 204 -4.91 -12.89 -10.75
CA ASN A 204 -4.42 -11.55 -11.09
C ASN A 204 -3.56 -10.91 -9.99
N ASP A 205 -3.73 -11.32 -8.73
CA ASP A 205 -2.90 -10.92 -7.60
C ASP A 205 -1.43 -11.37 -7.73
N LEU A 206 -1.15 -12.41 -8.51
CA LEU A 206 0.22 -12.82 -8.83
C LEU A 206 0.84 -12.01 -9.97
N GLN A 207 0.08 -11.12 -10.63
CA GLN A 207 0.59 -10.38 -11.77
C GLN A 207 1.72 -9.42 -11.38
N VAL A 208 2.86 -9.54 -12.05
CA VAL A 208 3.99 -8.61 -11.93
C VAL A 208 4.01 -7.69 -13.17
N GLY A 209 3.99 -6.38 -12.94
CA GLY A 209 4.07 -5.36 -13.99
C GLY A 209 3.72 -3.95 -13.52
#